data_AF-A0A2A2LZF1-F1
#
_entry.id   AF-A0A2A2LZF1-F1
#
_cell.length_a   1.000
_cell.length_b   1.000
_cell.length_c   1.000
_cell.angle_alpha   90.00
_cell.angle_beta   90.00
_cell.angle_gamma   90.00
#
_symmetry.space_group_name_H-M   'P 1'
#
loop_
_entity.id
_entity.type
_entity.pdbx_description
1 polymer ?
#
loop_
_entity_poly.entity_id
_entity_poly.type
_entity_poly.pdbx_seq_one_letter_code
_entity_poly.pdbx_strand_id
1 'polypeptide(L)'
;MGSESTLCGFPKYPPFEFGKPRFPQDTFLGRYLHYLDVVDPSTLFTSDKKLEESMVLLKRYKSGEKNVATDEQLWKAQKVTQAILHPDTGEKILPPFRMSGYVPFGWITVTGMCLPNPSWPTLLFWQWINQSHNALVNYANRNATQPQPLSKYVFAYGTAVTSACSVAAGLTYLIKKSSSLPPTTRLIIQRFVPLPATSMASSLNVLSMRFAELQTGIAVYEKGGNTVGISKEAAKRAVTDTTLVRAFLPIPILLAPPCIMPFVEK
;
A
#
# COMPACT_ATOMS: atom_id res chain seq x y z
N MET A 1 23.83 23.01 -24.61
CA MET A 1 23.91 22.90 -23.14
C MET A 1 22.53 23.16 -22.58
N GLY A 2 21.68 22.11 -22.54
CA GLY A 2 20.33 22.23 -21.99
C GLY A 2 20.40 22.22 -20.48
N SER A 3 19.69 23.12 -19.80
CA SER A 3 19.59 23.10 -18.34
C SER A 3 19.15 21.70 -17.92
N GLU A 4 20.00 20.96 -17.21
CA GLU A 4 19.58 19.72 -16.58
C GLU A 4 18.43 20.08 -15.64
N SER A 5 17.20 19.79 -16.06
CA SER A 5 16.02 20.12 -15.28
C SER A 5 16.14 19.33 -13.99
N THR A 6 16.32 20.01 -12.87
CA THR A 6 16.38 19.38 -11.56
C THR A 6 14.97 19.26 -10.99
N LEU A 7 14.61 18.09 -10.46
CA LEU A 7 13.41 17.88 -9.67
C LEU A 7 13.82 17.81 -8.20
N CYS A 8 13.44 18.82 -7.41
CA CYS A 8 13.74 18.88 -5.97
C CYS A 8 15.24 18.69 -5.64
N GLY A 9 16.14 19.23 -6.48
CA GLY A 9 17.59 19.13 -6.31
C GLY A 9 18.24 17.87 -6.91
N PHE A 10 17.47 16.96 -7.52
CA PHE A 10 17.98 15.79 -8.21
C PHE A 10 17.84 15.92 -9.74
N PRO A 11 18.75 15.32 -10.55
CA PRO A 11 18.57 15.28 -11.99
C PRO A 11 17.27 14.55 -12.35
N LYS A 12 16.44 15.14 -13.22
CA LYS A 12 15.12 14.58 -13.59
C LYS A 12 15.23 13.21 -14.29
N TYR A 13 16.28 13.02 -15.07
CA TYR A 13 16.63 11.75 -15.71
C TYR A 13 18.16 11.56 -15.66
N PRO A 14 18.68 10.86 -14.62
CA PRO A 14 20.07 10.46 -14.59
C PRO A 14 20.36 9.39 -15.67
N PRO A 15 21.64 9.07 -15.94
CA PRO A 15 22.01 7.95 -16.79
C PRO A 15 21.25 6.68 -16.41
N PHE A 16 20.68 5.99 -17.40
CA PHE A 16 19.79 4.87 -17.15
C PHE A 16 20.55 3.63 -16.67
N GLU A 17 20.14 3.12 -15.51
CA GLU A 17 20.63 1.87 -14.94
C GLU A 17 19.49 0.87 -14.80
N PHE A 18 19.57 -0.22 -15.56
CA PHE A 18 18.50 -1.22 -15.61
C PHE A 18 18.26 -1.85 -14.23
N GLY A 19 16.99 -1.81 -13.79
CA GLY A 19 16.55 -2.45 -12.54
C GLY A 19 16.89 -1.67 -11.28
N LYS A 20 17.57 -0.52 -11.38
CA LYS A 20 17.83 0.37 -10.25
C LYS A 20 16.78 1.47 -10.16
N PRO A 21 16.56 2.04 -8.95
CA PRO A 21 15.67 3.17 -8.79
C PRO A 21 16.24 4.42 -9.45
N ARG A 22 15.36 5.23 -10.07
CA ARG A 22 15.72 6.51 -10.71
C ARG A 22 16.31 7.52 -9.73
N PHE A 23 15.79 7.54 -8.50
CA PHE A 23 16.19 8.48 -7.46
C PHE A 23 17.06 7.82 -6.39
N PRO A 24 18.00 8.56 -5.80
CA PRO A 24 18.85 8.09 -4.72
C PRO A 24 18.06 7.51 -3.54
N GLN A 25 18.47 6.34 -3.02
CA GLN A 25 17.80 5.67 -1.91
C GLN A 25 18.43 5.94 -0.54
N ASP A 26 19.56 6.62 -0.50
CA ASP A 26 20.28 7.05 0.71
C ASP A 26 19.53 8.21 1.40
N THR A 27 18.96 9.14 0.62
CA THR A 27 18.20 10.28 1.14
C THR A 27 16.70 9.98 1.29
N PHE A 28 16.05 10.62 2.27
CA PHE A 28 14.60 10.52 2.45
C PHE A 28 13.84 11.04 1.22
N LEU A 29 14.24 12.18 0.68
CA LEU A 29 13.55 12.82 -0.45
C LEU A 29 13.64 11.99 -1.73
N GLY A 30 14.80 11.36 -1.98
CA GLY A 30 14.94 10.45 -3.11
C GLY A 30 14.08 9.18 -2.98
N ARG A 31 14.00 8.58 -1.77
CA ARG A 31 13.05 7.49 -1.49
C ARG A 31 11.60 7.90 -1.71
N TYR A 32 11.23 9.09 -1.24
CA TYR A 32 9.88 9.63 -1.42
C TYR A 32 9.51 9.82 -2.90
N LEU A 33 10.40 10.45 -3.68
CA LEU A 33 10.21 10.63 -5.13
C LEU A 33 10.14 9.28 -5.87
N HIS A 34 10.94 8.29 -5.45
CA HIS A 34 10.85 6.93 -5.99
C HIS A 34 9.47 6.31 -5.73
N TYR A 35 8.94 6.41 -4.50
CA TYR A 35 7.62 5.90 -4.21
C TYR A 35 6.51 6.63 -4.98
N LEU A 36 6.65 7.94 -5.21
CA LEU A 36 5.71 8.69 -6.05
C LEU A 36 5.66 8.16 -7.49
N ASP A 37 6.78 7.71 -8.04
CA ASP A 37 6.78 7.04 -9.35
C ASP A 37 6.07 5.68 -9.29
N VAL A 38 6.28 4.91 -8.23
CA VAL A 38 5.68 3.58 -8.06
C VAL A 38 4.15 3.66 -7.93
N VAL A 39 3.64 4.66 -7.22
CA VAL A 39 2.19 4.85 -7.00
C VAL A 39 1.52 5.73 -8.04
N ASP A 40 2.21 6.07 -9.14
CA ASP A 40 1.68 6.99 -10.15
C ASP A 40 0.42 6.41 -10.85
N PRO A 41 -0.77 7.01 -10.64
CA PRO A 41 -2.03 6.51 -11.18
C PRO A 41 -2.11 6.61 -12.71
N SER A 42 -1.27 7.43 -13.36
CA SER A 42 -1.25 7.50 -14.83
C SER A 42 -0.90 6.15 -15.49
N THR A 43 -0.19 5.28 -14.76
CA THR A 43 0.14 3.92 -15.22
C THR A 43 -1.07 3.01 -15.33
N LEU A 44 -2.19 3.32 -14.65
CA LEU A 44 -3.45 2.57 -14.77
C LEU A 44 -4.08 2.68 -16.16
N PHE A 45 -3.86 3.81 -16.85
CA PHE A 45 -4.41 4.08 -18.18
C PHE A 45 -3.47 3.64 -19.32
N THR A 46 -2.42 2.88 -18.99
CA THR A 46 -1.47 2.39 -19.99
C THR A 46 -2.07 1.22 -20.76
N SER A 47 -2.02 1.30 -22.10
CA SER A 47 -2.47 0.23 -23.00
C SER A 47 -1.49 -0.94 -23.04
N ASP A 48 -2.00 -2.12 -23.39
CA ASP A 48 -1.18 -3.33 -23.52
C ASP A 48 -0.10 -3.21 -24.60
N LYS A 49 -0.41 -2.51 -25.69
CA LYS A 49 0.55 -2.17 -26.74
C LYS A 49 1.73 -1.35 -26.19
N LYS A 50 1.45 -0.33 -25.37
CA LYS A 50 2.49 0.52 -24.78
C LYS A 50 3.35 -0.23 -23.76
N LEU A 51 2.76 -1.19 -23.03
CA LEU A 51 3.50 -2.09 -22.16
C LEU A 51 4.46 -2.97 -22.97
N GLU A 52 3.98 -3.57 -24.06
CA GLU A 52 4.79 -4.42 -24.93
C GLU A 52 5.95 -3.64 -25.57
N GLU A 53 5.67 -2.45 -26.10
CA GLU A 53 6.70 -1.52 -26.62
C GLU A 53 7.77 -1.21 -25.56
N SER A 54 7.35 -0.93 -24.32
CA SER A 54 8.26 -0.66 -23.20
C SER A 54 9.12 -1.88 -22.86
N MET A 55 8.54 -3.08 -22.87
CA MET A 55 9.27 -4.32 -22.63
C MET A 55 10.30 -4.61 -23.73
N VAL A 56 9.92 -4.41 -25.00
CA VAL A 56 10.82 -4.59 -26.14
C VAL A 56 11.98 -3.60 -26.06
N LEU A 57 11.70 -2.34 -25.71
CA LEU A 57 12.72 -1.31 -25.55
C LEU A 57 13.75 -1.68 -24.48
N LEU A 58 13.30 -2.14 -23.31
CA LEU A 58 14.17 -2.57 -22.22
C LEU A 58 14.96 -3.83 -22.58
N LYS A 59 14.37 -4.77 -23.33
CA LYS A 59 15.07 -5.97 -23.83
C LYS A 59 16.19 -5.60 -24.79
N ARG A 60 15.95 -4.67 -25.74
CA ARG A 60 16.95 -4.17 -26.69
C ARG A 60 18.12 -3.47 -26.00
N TYR A 61 17.81 -2.64 -25.00
CA TYR A 61 18.84 -2.04 -24.16
C TYR A 61 19.67 -3.10 -23.43
N LYS A 62 19.02 -4.11 -22.84
CA LYS A 62 19.70 -5.19 -22.12
C LYS A 62 20.56 -6.07 -23.04
N SER A 63 20.21 -6.22 -24.33
CA SER A 63 21.05 -6.93 -25.30
C SER A 63 22.30 -6.16 -25.75
N GLY A 64 22.53 -4.95 -25.23
CA GLY A 64 23.73 -4.16 -25.52
C GLY A 64 23.65 -3.37 -26.84
N GLU A 65 22.44 -3.21 -27.39
CA GLU A 65 22.23 -2.38 -28.58
C GLU A 65 22.49 -0.91 -28.20
N LYS A 66 23.38 -0.24 -28.94
CA LYS A 66 23.75 1.16 -28.68
C LYS A 66 22.71 2.11 -29.26
N ASN A 67 22.43 3.22 -28.56
CA ASN A 67 21.52 4.28 -29.00
C ASN A 67 20.05 3.85 -29.22
N VAL A 68 19.58 2.84 -28.47
CA VAL A 68 18.20 2.33 -28.56
C VAL A 68 17.15 3.41 -28.26
N ALA A 69 17.43 4.27 -27.28
CA ALA A 69 16.54 5.33 -26.81
C ALA A 69 17.29 6.31 -25.91
N THR A 70 16.65 7.45 -25.60
CA THR A 70 17.15 8.38 -24.58
C THR A 70 16.95 7.82 -23.17
N ASP A 71 17.74 8.29 -22.19
CA ASP A 71 17.58 7.88 -20.78
C ASP A 71 16.15 8.13 -20.26
N GLU A 72 15.52 9.24 -20.68
CA GLU A 72 14.13 9.54 -20.33
C GLU A 72 13.16 8.45 -20.81
N GLN A 73 13.32 7.97 -22.05
CA GLN A 73 12.47 6.92 -22.60
C GLN A 73 12.70 5.58 -21.88
N LEU A 74 13.95 5.26 -21.54
CA LEU A 74 14.28 4.04 -20.79
C LEU A 74 13.72 4.08 -19.36
N TRP A 75 13.84 5.21 -18.66
CA TRP A 75 13.25 5.40 -17.34
C TRP A 75 11.72 5.30 -17.37
N LYS A 76 11.07 5.88 -18.38
CA LYS A 76 9.60 5.75 -18.57
C LYS A 76 9.19 4.31 -18.87
N ALA A 77 9.93 3.62 -19.73
CA ALA A 77 9.67 2.22 -20.04
C ALA A 77 9.82 1.35 -18.79
N GLN A 78 10.89 1.54 -17.99
CA GLN A 78 11.08 0.83 -16.73
C GLN A 78 9.94 1.11 -15.74
N LYS A 79 9.53 2.38 -15.59
CA LYS A 79 8.40 2.75 -14.74
C LYS A 79 7.11 2.03 -15.14
N VAL A 80 6.79 2.01 -16.44
CA VAL A 80 5.60 1.31 -16.96
C VAL A 80 5.68 -0.19 -16.70
N THR A 81 6.81 -0.82 -17.02
CA THR A 81 6.99 -2.26 -16.83
C THR A 81 6.92 -2.63 -15.33
N GLN A 82 7.57 -1.89 -14.45
CA GLN A 82 7.56 -2.13 -13.00
C GLN A 82 6.21 -1.84 -12.34
N ALA A 83 5.43 -0.90 -12.87
CA ALA A 83 4.10 -0.59 -12.33
C ALA A 83 3.04 -1.66 -12.70
N ILE A 84 3.24 -2.40 -13.80
CA ILE A 84 2.23 -3.31 -14.35
C ILE A 84 2.60 -4.78 -14.12
N LEU A 85 3.88 -5.13 -14.21
CA LEU A 85 4.36 -6.50 -14.06
C LEU A 85 4.89 -6.73 -12.65
N HIS A 86 4.65 -7.92 -12.12
CA HIS A 86 5.27 -8.37 -10.89
C HIS A 86 6.80 -8.49 -11.10
N PRO A 87 7.64 -7.93 -10.21
CA PRO A 87 9.10 -7.92 -10.39
C PRO A 87 9.70 -9.33 -10.48
N ASP A 88 9.19 -10.26 -9.66
CA ASP A 88 9.71 -11.63 -9.60
C ASP A 88 9.09 -12.59 -10.64
N THR A 89 7.77 -12.59 -10.83
CA THR A 89 7.09 -13.54 -11.74
C THR A 89 6.97 -13.03 -13.17
N GLY A 90 7.09 -11.71 -13.38
CA GLY A 90 6.83 -11.09 -14.68
C GLY A 90 5.35 -11.09 -15.10
N GLU A 91 4.45 -11.55 -14.22
CA GLU A 91 3.02 -11.63 -14.51
C GLU A 91 2.35 -10.25 -14.41
N LYS A 92 1.32 -10.03 -15.22
CA LYS A 92 0.56 -8.78 -15.23
C LYS A 92 -0.34 -8.70 -14.00
N ILE A 93 -0.15 -7.66 -13.19
CA ILE A 93 -1.01 -7.36 -12.06
C ILE A 93 -2.26 -6.62 -12.56
N LEU A 94 -3.43 -7.01 -12.06
CA LEU A 94 -4.68 -6.34 -12.41
C LEU A 94 -4.71 -4.89 -11.89
N PRO A 95 -5.29 -3.93 -12.64
CA PRO A 95 -5.24 -2.50 -12.28
C PRO A 95 -5.63 -2.17 -10.84
N PRO A 96 -6.71 -2.76 -10.25
CA PRO A 96 -7.08 -2.46 -8.87
C PRO A 96 -6.06 -2.92 -7.84
N PHE A 97 -5.20 -3.89 -8.15
CA PHE A 97 -4.25 -4.47 -7.21
C PHE A 97 -2.82 -3.98 -7.43
N ARG A 98 -2.59 -3.13 -8.43
CA ARG A 98 -1.29 -2.45 -8.63
C ARG A 98 -1.07 -1.44 -7.52
N MET A 99 0.19 -1.18 -7.18
CA MET A 99 0.53 -0.10 -6.26
C MET A 99 0.02 1.28 -6.73
N SER A 100 -0.06 1.50 -8.05
CA SER A 100 -0.69 2.69 -8.64
C SER A 100 -2.22 2.73 -8.52
N GLY A 101 -2.87 1.57 -8.35
CA GLY A 101 -4.30 1.42 -8.12
C GLY A 101 -4.71 1.53 -6.65
N TYR A 102 -3.76 1.37 -5.72
CA TYR A 102 -4.04 1.35 -4.28
C TYR A 102 -4.78 2.60 -3.80
N VAL A 103 -4.31 3.78 -4.20
CA VAL A 103 -4.93 5.05 -3.80
C VAL A 103 -6.26 5.30 -4.52
N PRO A 104 -6.37 5.24 -5.86
CA PRO A 104 -7.63 5.50 -6.55
C PRO A 104 -8.75 4.53 -6.19
N PHE A 105 -8.48 3.24 -6.11
CA PHE A 105 -9.50 2.24 -5.78
C PHE A 105 -9.76 2.17 -4.27
N GLY A 106 -8.74 2.35 -3.43
CA GLY A 106 -8.90 2.47 -1.98
C GLY A 106 -9.70 3.71 -1.56
N TRP A 107 -9.62 4.81 -2.31
CA TRP A 107 -10.44 5.99 -2.04
C TRP A 107 -11.95 5.70 -2.11
N ILE A 108 -12.38 4.83 -3.04
CA ILE A 108 -13.79 4.42 -3.16
C ILE A 108 -14.24 3.68 -1.92
N THR A 109 -13.43 2.75 -1.41
CA THR A 109 -13.75 1.95 -0.22
C THR A 109 -13.80 2.83 1.03
N VAL A 110 -12.84 3.75 1.18
CA VAL A 110 -12.80 4.73 2.27
C VAL A 110 -14.03 5.64 2.25
N THR A 111 -14.39 6.17 1.08
CA THR A 111 -15.58 7.01 0.92
C THR A 111 -16.84 6.24 1.34
N GLY A 112 -16.97 4.98 0.93
CA GLY A 112 -18.06 4.10 1.33
C GLY A 112 -18.14 3.87 2.84
N MET A 113 -17.00 3.67 3.50
CA MET A 113 -16.93 3.52 4.96
C MET A 113 -17.31 4.81 5.72
N CYS A 114 -17.08 5.99 5.12
CA CYS A 114 -17.36 7.29 5.71
C CYS A 114 -18.77 7.84 5.42
N LEU A 115 -19.63 7.06 4.74
CA LEU A 115 -21.00 7.47 4.44
C LEU A 115 -21.79 7.79 5.72
N PRO A 116 -22.63 8.85 5.72
CA PRO A 116 -23.46 9.20 6.87
C PRO A 116 -24.59 8.18 7.07
N ASN A 117 -24.88 7.83 8.32
CA ASN A 117 -25.97 6.92 8.71
C ASN A 117 -26.01 5.58 7.93
N PRO A 118 -24.90 4.82 7.86
CA PRO A 118 -24.92 3.57 7.14
C PRO A 118 -25.86 2.56 7.81
N SER A 119 -26.58 1.80 7.00
CA SER A 119 -27.27 0.60 7.49
C SER A 119 -26.23 -0.40 8.02
N TRP A 120 -26.66 -1.30 8.90
CA TRP A 120 -25.80 -2.37 9.43
C TRP A 120 -25.15 -3.21 8.31
N PRO A 121 -25.89 -3.68 7.29
CA PRO A 121 -25.30 -4.35 6.14
C PRO A 121 -24.31 -3.49 5.36
N THR A 122 -24.64 -2.21 5.13
CA THR A 122 -23.77 -1.28 4.38
C THR A 122 -22.42 -1.09 5.10
N LEU A 123 -22.43 -0.95 6.41
CA LEU A 123 -21.23 -0.81 7.22
C LEU A 123 -20.31 -2.04 7.08
N LEU A 124 -20.88 -3.24 7.23
CA LEU A 124 -20.12 -4.50 7.14
C LEU A 124 -19.60 -4.74 5.72
N PHE A 125 -20.41 -4.42 4.71
CA PHE A 125 -20.03 -4.54 3.31
C PHE A 125 -18.79 -3.69 2.98
N TRP A 126 -18.78 -2.41 3.40
CA TRP A 126 -17.63 -1.54 3.13
C TRP A 126 -16.38 -1.94 3.90
N GLN A 127 -16.52 -2.41 5.15
CA GLN A 127 -15.39 -2.97 5.90
C GLN A 127 -14.82 -4.22 5.22
N TRP A 128 -15.70 -5.12 4.78
CA TRP A 128 -15.31 -6.33 4.06
C TRP A 128 -14.61 -6.02 2.74
N ILE A 129 -15.14 -5.11 1.93
CA ILE A 129 -14.49 -4.67 0.69
C ILE A 129 -13.13 -4.05 0.98
N ASN A 130 -13.01 -3.19 2.00
CA ASN A 130 -11.75 -2.56 2.36
C ASN A 130 -10.68 -3.61 2.72
N GLN A 131 -11.02 -4.59 3.56
CA GLN A 131 -10.08 -5.66 3.91
C GLN A 131 -9.75 -6.58 2.72
N SER A 132 -10.74 -6.86 1.87
CA SER A 132 -10.55 -7.66 0.64
C SER A 132 -9.58 -6.98 -0.32
N HIS A 133 -9.75 -5.69 -0.55
CA HIS A 133 -8.86 -4.90 -1.40
C HIS A 133 -7.42 -4.91 -0.85
N ASN A 134 -7.25 -4.62 0.45
CA ASN A 134 -5.93 -4.66 1.09
C ASN A 134 -5.28 -6.05 1.01
N ALA A 135 -6.04 -7.13 1.21
CA ALA A 135 -5.53 -8.49 1.11
C ALA A 135 -5.09 -8.85 -0.32
N LEU A 136 -5.87 -8.46 -1.33
CA LEU A 136 -5.55 -8.71 -2.74
C LEU A 136 -4.35 -7.89 -3.22
N VAL A 137 -4.23 -6.63 -2.80
CA VAL A 137 -3.03 -5.80 -3.07
C VAL A 137 -1.80 -6.43 -2.42
N ASN A 138 -1.88 -6.83 -1.15
CA ASN A 138 -0.77 -7.49 -0.45
C ASN A 138 -0.38 -8.82 -1.13
N TYR A 139 -1.35 -9.59 -1.62
CA TYR A 139 -1.10 -10.85 -2.33
C TYR A 139 -0.47 -10.62 -3.71
N ALA A 140 -0.97 -9.64 -4.47
CA ALA A 140 -0.49 -9.33 -5.81
C ALA A 140 0.89 -8.66 -5.83
N ASN A 141 1.30 -8.01 -4.73
CA ASN A 141 2.61 -7.36 -4.58
C ASN A 141 3.51 -8.09 -3.56
N ARG A 142 3.22 -9.36 -3.28
CA ARG A 142 4.02 -10.16 -2.34
C ARG A 142 5.42 -10.41 -2.89
N ASN A 143 6.38 -10.62 -2.01
CA ASN A 143 7.68 -11.08 -2.43
C ASN A 143 7.59 -12.55 -2.88
N ALA A 144 7.79 -12.84 -4.18
CA ALA A 144 7.70 -14.19 -4.70
C ALA A 144 8.99 -15.00 -4.48
N THR A 145 10.10 -14.34 -4.13
CA THR A 145 11.38 -15.01 -3.82
C THR A 145 11.35 -15.76 -2.48
N GLN A 146 10.44 -15.40 -1.58
CA GLN A 146 10.21 -16.09 -0.30
C GLN A 146 8.75 -16.56 -0.20
N PRO A 147 8.40 -17.70 -0.82
CA PRO A 147 7.03 -18.17 -0.89
C PRO A 147 6.49 -18.50 0.50
N GLN A 148 5.39 -17.83 0.87
CA GLN A 148 4.61 -18.16 2.07
C GLN A 148 3.41 -19.02 1.68
N PRO A 149 3.00 -19.98 2.53
CA PRO A 149 1.84 -20.82 2.26
C PRO A 149 0.56 -19.98 2.15
N LEU A 150 -0.30 -20.33 1.19
CA LEU A 150 -1.56 -19.62 0.94
C LEU A 150 -2.45 -19.56 2.20
N SER A 151 -2.40 -20.60 3.03
CA SER A 151 -3.14 -20.68 4.29
C SER A 151 -2.86 -19.50 5.24
N LYS A 152 -1.64 -18.96 5.26
CA LYS A 152 -1.31 -17.78 6.08
C LYS A 152 -2.04 -16.53 5.59
N TYR A 153 -2.09 -16.32 4.27
CA TYR A 153 -2.80 -15.17 3.69
C TYR A 153 -4.30 -15.27 3.96
N VAL A 154 -4.89 -16.46 3.79
CA VAL A 154 -6.31 -16.71 4.07
C VAL A 154 -6.63 -16.50 5.56
N PHE A 155 -5.79 -17.02 6.45
CA PHE A 155 -5.94 -16.83 7.89
C PHE A 155 -5.83 -15.36 8.31
N ALA A 156 -4.82 -14.66 7.79
CA ALA A 156 -4.62 -13.24 8.07
C ALA A 156 -5.76 -12.37 7.51
N TYR A 157 -6.30 -12.72 6.34
CA TYR A 157 -7.48 -12.07 5.76
C TYR A 157 -8.73 -12.33 6.60
N GLY A 158 -9.01 -13.58 6.99
CA GLY A 158 -10.13 -13.91 7.87
C GLY A 158 -10.06 -13.16 9.20
N THR A 159 -8.86 -13.12 9.82
CA THR A 159 -8.63 -12.35 11.05
C THR A 159 -8.91 -10.86 10.86
N ALA A 160 -8.45 -10.28 9.75
CA ALA A 160 -8.66 -8.87 9.43
C ALA A 160 -10.14 -8.53 9.19
N VAL A 161 -10.85 -9.34 8.41
CA VAL A 161 -12.29 -9.16 8.13
C VAL A 161 -13.11 -9.29 9.41
N THR A 162 -12.91 -10.38 10.17
CA THR A 162 -13.66 -10.60 11.41
C THR A 162 -13.43 -9.47 12.39
N SER A 163 -12.18 -9.04 12.59
CA SER A 163 -11.87 -7.94 13.51
C SER A 163 -12.45 -6.59 13.03
N ALA A 164 -12.31 -6.23 11.76
CA ALA A 164 -12.88 -5.01 11.20
C ALA A 164 -14.41 -4.96 11.39
N CYS A 165 -15.08 -6.05 11.02
CA CYS A 165 -16.53 -6.18 11.12
C CYS A 165 -17.00 -6.15 12.58
N SER A 166 -16.33 -6.87 13.50
CA SER A 166 -16.67 -6.88 14.92
C SER A 166 -16.50 -5.51 15.58
N VAL A 167 -15.41 -4.79 15.28
CA VAL A 167 -15.18 -3.44 15.84
C VAL A 167 -16.18 -2.44 15.29
N ALA A 168 -16.41 -2.45 13.97
CA ALA A 168 -17.39 -1.55 13.35
C ALA A 168 -18.79 -1.81 13.90
N ALA A 169 -19.21 -3.08 13.95
CA ALA A 169 -20.47 -3.52 14.53
C ALA A 169 -20.62 -3.09 16.00
N GLY A 170 -19.65 -3.46 16.85
CA GLY A 170 -19.69 -3.22 18.28
C GLY A 170 -19.74 -1.73 18.59
N LEU A 171 -18.89 -0.93 17.94
CA LEU A 171 -18.86 0.51 18.17
C LEU A 171 -20.14 1.19 17.68
N THR A 172 -20.66 0.82 16.50
CA THR A 172 -21.95 1.33 16.02
C THR A 172 -23.09 0.93 16.95
N TYR A 173 -23.13 -0.30 17.47
CA TYR A 173 -24.14 -0.72 18.45
C TYR A 173 -24.10 0.12 19.73
N LEU A 174 -22.90 0.30 20.32
CA LEU A 174 -22.71 1.10 21.53
C LEU A 174 -23.15 2.56 21.33
N ILE A 175 -22.80 3.16 20.20
CA ILE A 175 -23.23 4.52 19.84
C ILE A 175 -24.75 4.60 19.70
N LYS A 176 -25.38 3.58 19.08
CA LYS A 176 -26.84 3.57 18.91
C LYS A 176 -27.60 3.35 20.23
N LYS A 177 -27.02 2.59 21.17
CA LYS A 177 -27.58 2.31 22.49
C LYS A 177 -27.44 3.50 23.45
N SER A 178 -26.44 4.36 23.25
CA SER A 178 -26.27 5.58 24.06
C SER A 178 -27.37 6.60 23.72
N SER A 179 -28.37 6.70 24.59
CA SER A 179 -29.46 7.67 24.50
C SER A 179 -29.06 9.08 24.95
N SER A 180 -27.88 9.24 25.55
CA SER A 180 -27.42 10.49 26.14
C SER A 180 -26.76 11.45 25.14
N LEU A 181 -26.54 11.03 23.88
CA LEU A 181 -25.79 11.82 22.90
C LEU A 181 -26.72 12.61 21.97
N PRO A 182 -26.44 13.91 21.74
CA PRO A 182 -27.14 14.69 20.72
C PRO A 182 -27.03 14.06 19.32
N PRO A 183 -28.05 14.19 18.45
CA PRO A 183 -28.05 13.59 17.11
C PRO A 183 -26.83 13.99 16.26
N THR A 184 -26.40 15.25 16.36
CA THR A 184 -25.21 15.79 15.67
C THR A 184 -23.92 15.16 16.17
N THR A 185 -23.74 15.06 17.49
CA THR A 185 -22.58 14.40 18.11
C THR A 185 -22.52 12.91 17.73
N ARG A 186 -23.67 12.25 17.68
CA ARG A 186 -23.78 10.83 17.27
C ARG A 186 -23.34 10.62 15.82
N LEU A 187 -23.70 11.51 14.90
CA LEU A 187 -23.25 11.47 13.51
C LEU A 187 -21.74 11.66 13.39
N ILE A 188 -21.19 12.63 14.14
CA ILE A 188 -19.74 12.90 14.15
C ILE A 188 -18.99 11.66 14.65
N ILE A 189 -19.40 11.09 15.79
CA ILE A 189 -18.74 9.90 16.35
C ILE A 189 -18.85 8.70 15.39
N GLN A 190 -20.00 8.52 14.70
CA GLN A 190 -20.16 7.46 13.72
C GLN A 190 -19.21 7.59 12.53
N ARG A 191 -18.91 8.82 12.07
CA ARG A 191 -17.93 9.07 11.01
C ARG A 191 -16.51 8.64 11.40
N PHE A 192 -16.19 8.56 12.69
CA PHE A 192 -14.88 8.10 13.17
C PHE A 192 -14.80 6.59 13.40
N VAL A 193 -15.91 5.84 13.37
CA VAL A 193 -15.93 4.37 13.57
C VAL A 193 -15.02 3.59 12.60
N PRO A 194 -14.87 3.97 11.32
CA PRO A 194 -13.96 3.28 10.40
C PRO A 194 -12.49 3.29 10.84
N LEU A 195 -12.06 4.31 11.60
CA LEU A 195 -10.66 4.46 12.03
C LEU A 195 -10.22 3.36 13.00
N PRO A 196 -10.85 3.14 14.17
CA PRO A 196 -10.46 2.06 15.08
C PRO A 196 -10.68 0.69 14.43
N ALA A 197 -11.72 0.50 13.62
CA ALA A 197 -11.96 -0.75 12.90
C ALA A 197 -10.81 -1.10 11.94
N THR A 198 -10.42 -0.14 11.09
CA THR A 198 -9.34 -0.34 10.11
C THR A 198 -7.98 -0.48 10.78
N SER A 199 -7.72 0.30 11.83
CA SER A 199 -6.45 0.27 12.57
C SER A 199 -6.25 -1.05 13.30
N MET A 200 -7.29 -1.56 13.97
CA MET A 200 -7.24 -2.85 14.66
C MET A 200 -7.10 -4.00 13.67
N ALA A 201 -7.86 -3.99 12.57
CA ALA A 201 -7.77 -5.01 11.54
C ALA A 201 -6.39 -5.06 10.88
N SER A 202 -5.82 -3.90 10.55
CA SER A 202 -4.46 -3.79 9.99
C SER A 202 -3.39 -4.31 10.95
N SER A 203 -3.55 -4.00 12.25
CA SER A 203 -2.65 -4.47 13.31
C SER A 203 -2.69 -6.00 13.46
N LEU A 204 -3.89 -6.57 13.54
CA LEU A 204 -4.09 -8.00 13.66
C LEU A 204 -3.66 -8.76 12.40
N ASN A 205 -3.87 -8.18 11.21
CA ASN A 205 -3.36 -8.75 9.96
C ASN A 205 -1.83 -8.92 9.98
N VAL A 206 -1.10 -7.88 10.40
CA VAL A 206 0.37 -7.95 10.53
C VAL A 206 0.80 -8.95 11.58
N LEU A 207 0.16 -8.95 12.75
CA LEU A 207 0.45 -9.92 13.80
C LEU A 207 0.24 -11.36 13.31
N SER A 208 -0.86 -11.64 12.62
CA SER A 208 -1.12 -12.97 12.05
C SER A 208 -0.10 -13.37 10.99
N MET A 209 0.30 -12.45 10.10
CA MET A 209 1.28 -12.73 9.05
C MET A 209 2.68 -12.98 9.61
N ARG A 210 3.08 -12.20 10.63
CA ARG A 210 4.43 -12.20 11.20
C ARG A 210 4.53 -12.97 12.52
N PHE A 211 3.49 -13.69 12.91
CA PHE A 211 3.50 -14.47 14.15
C PHE A 211 4.62 -15.51 14.19
N ALA A 212 4.92 -16.12 13.04
CA ALA A 212 6.02 -17.07 12.91
C ALA A 212 7.38 -16.41 13.24
N GLU A 213 7.60 -15.17 12.80
CA GLU A 213 8.84 -14.42 13.09
C GLU A 213 9.02 -14.21 14.61
N LEU A 214 7.94 -14.02 15.36
CA LEU A 214 7.99 -13.92 16.82
C LEU A 214 8.44 -15.23 17.48
N GLN A 215 8.11 -16.38 16.88
CA GLN A 215 8.47 -17.69 17.40
C GLN A 215 9.88 -18.12 16.99
N THR A 216 10.24 -17.94 15.71
CA THR A 216 11.51 -18.40 15.13
C THR A 216 12.63 -17.37 15.25
N GLY A 217 12.30 -16.09 15.31
CA GLY A 217 13.25 -14.98 15.20
C GLY A 217 13.49 -14.56 13.75
N ILE A 218 14.15 -13.41 13.58
CA ILE A 218 14.55 -12.86 12.27
C ILE A 218 16.08 -12.81 12.15
N ALA A 219 16.58 -12.90 10.93
CA ALA A 219 18.00 -12.72 10.62
C ALA A 219 18.42 -11.27 10.90
N VAL A 220 19.52 -11.09 11.64
CA VAL A 220 20.14 -9.80 11.92
C VAL A 220 21.34 -9.65 11.01
N TYR A 221 21.40 -8.52 10.30
CA TYR A 221 22.45 -8.23 9.34
C TYR A 221 23.41 -7.17 9.89
N GLU A 222 24.70 -7.35 9.64
CA GLU A 222 25.71 -6.31 9.85
C GLU A 222 25.62 -5.24 8.75
N LYS A 223 26.25 -4.07 8.94
CA LYS A 223 26.33 -3.00 7.93
C LYS A 223 26.88 -3.46 6.57
N GLY A 224 27.65 -4.56 6.54
CA GLY A 224 28.17 -5.17 5.31
C GLY A 224 27.23 -6.16 4.61
N GLY A 225 26.02 -6.38 5.14
CA GLY A 225 25.03 -7.30 4.56
C GLY A 225 25.20 -8.77 4.96
N ASN A 226 26.21 -9.09 5.78
CA ASN A 226 26.42 -10.45 6.31
C ASN A 226 25.45 -10.73 7.47
N THR A 227 24.88 -11.94 7.49
CA THR A 227 23.99 -12.38 8.57
C THR A 227 24.80 -12.72 9.83
N VAL A 228 24.59 -11.96 10.90
CA VAL A 228 25.25 -12.15 12.21
C VAL A 228 24.61 -13.30 12.98
N GLY A 229 23.30 -13.51 12.81
CA GLY A 229 22.55 -14.58 13.47
C GLY A 229 21.04 -14.35 13.42
N ILE A 230 20.27 -15.21 14.12
CA ILE A 230 18.81 -15.10 14.24
C ILE A 230 18.45 -14.60 15.64
N SER A 231 17.65 -13.53 15.73
CA SER A 231 17.24 -12.94 17.00
C SER A 231 15.72 -12.85 17.14
N LYS A 232 15.20 -13.33 18.28
CA LYS A 232 13.79 -13.21 18.65
C LYS A 232 13.44 -11.82 19.19
N GLU A 233 14.36 -11.15 19.87
CA GLU A 233 14.15 -9.79 20.36
C GLU A 233 14.09 -8.78 19.21
N ALA A 234 14.94 -8.97 18.18
CA ALA A 234 14.86 -8.19 16.95
C ALA A 234 13.52 -8.41 16.24
N ALA A 235 13.03 -9.66 16.21
CA ALA A 235 11.73 -9.99 15.62
C ALA A 235 10.58 -9.33 16.36
N LYS A 236 10.56 -9.41 17.70
CA LYS A 236 9.56 -8.71 18.53
C LYS A 236 9.54 -7.23 18.23
N ARG A 237 10.72 -6.57 18.24
CA ARG A 237 10.81 -5.14 17.97
C ARG A 237 10.32 -4.79 16.56
N ALA A 238 10.76 -5.52 15.54
CA ALA A 238 10.37 -5.29 14.16
C ALA A 238 8.86 -5.48 13.94
N VAL A 239 8.27 -6.51 14.54
CA VAL A 239 6.83 -6.76 14.46
C VAL A 239 6.04 -5.67 15.19
N THR A 240 6.43 -5.31 16.42
CA THR A 240 5.78 -4.23 17.18
C THR A 240 5.82 -2.90 16.45
N ASP A 241 7.00 -2.49 15.95
CA ASP A 241 7.16 -1.23 15.21
C ASP A 241 6.29 -1.25 13.94
N THR A 242 6.21 -2.38 13.24
CA THR A 242 5.38 -2.53 12.04
C THR A 242 3.88 -2.48 12.38
N THR A 243 3.46 -3.15 13.46
CA THR A 243 2.07 -3.13 13.93
C THR A 243 1.65 -1.71 14.32
N LEU A 244 2.52 -0.96 15.02
CA LEU A 244 2.26 0.44 15.35
C LEU A 244 2.12 1.29 14.09
N VAL A 245 3.07 1.21 13.16
CA VAL A 245 2.98 1.97 11.89
C VAL A 245 1.69 1.64 11.14
N ARG A 246 1.26 0.37 11.12
CA ARG A 246 0.02 -0.06 10.46
C ARG A 246 -1.25 0.40 11.17
N ALA A 247 -1.19 0.64 12.49
CA ALA A 247 -2.27 1.27 13.23
C ALA A 247 -2.38 2.78 12.95
N PHE A 248 -1.25 3.46 12.75
CA PHE A 248 -1.22 4.92 12.51
C PHE A 248 -1.43 5.30 11.03
N LEU A 249 -1.06 4.43 10.08
CA LEU A 249 -1.14 4.71 8.64
C LEU A 249 -2.55 5.12 8.16
N PRO A 250 -3.65 4.50 8.63
CA PRO A 250 -5.00 4.90 8.24
C PRO A 250 -5.45 6.25 8.81
N ILE A 251 -4.78 6.78 9.85
CA ILE A 251 -5.29 7.95 10.59
C ILE A 251 -5.41 9.19 9.71
N PRO A 252 -4.38 9.65 8.98
CA PRO A 252 -4.52 10.85 8.14
C PRO A 252 -5.61 10.69 7.07
N ILE A 253 -5.73 9.49 6.50
CA ILE A 253 -6.66 9.17 5.42
C ILE A 253 -8.11 9.11 5.91
N LEU A 254 -8.34 8.56 7.10
CA LEU A 254 -9.68 8.39 7.67
C LEU A 254 -10.13 9.56 8.55
N LEU A 255 -9.20 10.42 8.99
CA LEU A 255 -9.50 11.61 9.78
C LEU A 255 -9.81 12.83 8.91
N ALA A 256 -9.13 12.96 7.76
CA ALA A 256 -9.32 14.12 6.88
C ALA A 256 -10.76 14.23 6.33
N PRO A 257 -11.42 13.18 5.80
CA PRO A 257 -12.78 13.30 5.27
C PRO A 257 -13.83 13.72 6.31
N PRO A 258 -13.89 13.11 7.52
CA PRO A 258 -14.78 13.58 8.58
C PRO A 258 -14.55 15.02 9.02
N CYS A 259 -13.30 15.50 8.96
CA CYS A 259 -12.98 16.90 9.28
C CYS A 259 -13.37 17.87 8.15
N ILE A 260 -13.28 17.46 6.88
CA ILE A 260 -13.54 18.33 5.73
C ILE A 260 -15.03 18.36 5.35
N MET A 261 -15.73 17.22 5.40
CA MET A 261 -17.14 17.11 5.00
C MET A 261 -18.05 18.18 5.64
N PRO A 262 -17.96 18.48 6.94
CA PRO A 262 -18.80 19.53 7.56
C PRO A 262 -18.61 20.94 7.00
N PHE A 263 -17.48 21.22 6.35
CA PHE A 263 -17.21 22.50 5.69
C PHE A 263 -17.71 22.54 4.24
N VAL A 264 -17.88 21.38 3.60
CA VAL A 264 -18.34 21.24 2.21
C VAL A 264 -19.84 21.01 2.13
N GLU A 265 -20.45 20.39 3.15
CA GLU A 265 -21.90 20.18 3.29
C GLU A 265 -22.67 21.48 3.68
N LYS A 266 -22.02 22.65 3.62
CA LYS A 266 -22.61 23.97 3.92
C LYS A 266 -23.18 24.63 2.67
#